data_AF-A0A524CNA4-F1
#
_entry.id   AF-A0A524CNA4-F1
#
_cell.length_a   1.000
_cell.length_b   1.000
_cell.length_c   1.000
_cell.angle_alpha   90.00
_cell.angle_beta   90.00
_cell.angle_gamma   90.00
#
_symmetry.space_group_name_H-M   'P 1'
#
loop_
_entity.id
_entity.type
_entity.pdbx_description
1 polymer ?
#
loop_
_entity_poly.entity_id
_entity_poly.type
_entity_poly.pdbx_seq_one_letter_code
_entity_poly.pdbx_strand_id
1 'polypeptide(L)'
;MELNGVEIDDTYCEAFGTVFTRVLITAENEKWAKIAGDVVTGYGTSTIHCDAEAGIDSILKSEETPDNRPGVTVMFFKNKKD
;
A
#
# COMPACT_ATOMS: atom_id res chain seq x y z
N MET A 1 -6.43 -27.74 -9.76
CA MET A 1 -5.00 -27.56 -10.15
C MET A 1 -4.15 -27.94 -8.94
N GLU A 2 -2.84 -28.20 -9.08
CA GLU A 2 -1.96 -28.42 -7.92
C GLU A 2 -0.69 -27.56 -8.06
N LEU A 3 -0.27 -26.92 -6.96
CA LEU A 3 0.97 -26.16 -6.88
C LEU A 3 1.76 -26.59 -5.65
N ASN A 4 2.98 -27.11 -5.84
CA ASN A 4 3.85 -27.60 -4.77
C ASN A 4 3.18 -28.62 -3.81
N GLY A 5 2.35 -29.54 -4.31
CA GLY A 5 1.66 -30.51 -3.46
C GLY A 5 0.37 -29.99 -2.82
N VAL A 6 -0.03 -28.73 -3.08
CA VAL A 6 -1.24 -28.12 -2.52
C VAL A 6 -2.29 -27.98 -3.61
N GLU A 7 -3.49 -28.48 -3.33
CA GLU A 7 -4.64 -28.34 -4.22
C GLU A 7 -5.04 -26.86 -4.33
N ILE A 8 -5.24 -26.42 -5.58
CA ILE A 8 -5.80 -25.11 -5.91
C ILE A 8 -7.22 -25.35 -6.42
N ASP A 9 -8.18 -24.90 -5.62
CA ASP A 9 -9.61 -24.95 -5.91
C ASP A 9 -9.91 -24.24 -7.24
N ASP A 10 -10.71 -24.88 -8.09
CA ASP A 10 -11.22 -24.29 -9.33
C ASP A 10 -12.40 -23.35 -9.01
N THR A 11 -12.05 -22.16 -8.53
CA THR A 11 -12.98 -21.13 -8.07
C THR A 11 -12.44 -19.74 -8.42
N TYR A 12 -13.12 -18.67 -7.96
CA TYR A 12 -12.78 -17.29 -8.30
C TYR A 12 -12.78 -16.35 -7.09
N CYS A 13 -12.09 -15.22 -7.23
CA CYS A 13 -12.15 -14.10 -6.29
C CYS A 13 -12.98 -12.96 -6.89
N GLU A 14 -13.98 -12.47 -6.17
CA GLU A 14 -14.78 -11.31 -6.57
C GLU A 14 -14.25 -10.03 -5.92
N ALA A 15 -13.74 -9.10 -6.73
CA ALA A 15 -13.22 -7.81 -6.28
C ALA A 15 -14.22 -6.68 -6.58
N PHE A 16 -14.04 -5.54 -5.90
CA PHE A 16 -14.91 -4.38 -6.01
C PHE A 16 -14.17 -3.16 -6.57
N GLY A 17 -14.89 -2.29 -7.28
CA GLY A 17 -14.35 -1.02 -7.75
C GLY A 17 -14.14 -0.03 -6.59
N THR A 18 -12.97 0.58 -6.53
CA THR A 18 -12.59 1.58 -5.52
C THR A 18 -11.89 2.76 -6.19
N VAL A 19 -11.91 3.93 -5.57
CA VAL A 19 -10.92 4.98 -5.88
C VAL A 19 -9.67 4.74 -5.05
N PHE A 20 -8.52 5.18 -5.56
CA PHE A 20 -7.27 5.13 -4.80
C PHE A 20 -6.38 6.31 -5.10
N THR A 21 -5.46 6.59 -4.18
CA THR A 21 -4.35 7.54 -4.38
C THR A 21 -3.06 6.85 -3.98
N ARG A 22 -1.99 7.10 -4.75
CA ARG A 22 -0.63 6.62 -4.46
C ARG A 22 0.27 7.81 -4.18
N VAL A 23 0.87 7.85 -3.00
CA VAL A 23 1.67 8.98 -2.50
C VAL A 23 3.11 8.53 -2.30
N LEU A 24 4.07 9.32 -2.79
CA LEU A 24 5.48 9.15 -2.47
C LEU A 24 5.83 10.00 -1.25
N ILE A 25 6.45 9.38 -0.24
CA ILE A 25 6.99 10.05 0.94
C ILE A 25 8.50 9.83 0.95
N THR A 26 9.29 10.89 0.82
CA THR A 26 10.75 10.85 0.92
C THR A 26 11.22 11.43 2.25
N ALA A 27 12.29 10.87 2.81
CA ALA A 27 12.84 11.28 4.10
C ALA A 27 14.37 11.28 4.07
N GLU A 28 15.02 11.79 5.12
CA GLU A 28 16.49 11.82 5.21
C GLU A 28 17.13 10.43 5.06
N ASN A 29 16.47 9.38 5.54
CA ASN A 29 16.93 8.00 5.44
C ASN A 29 15.75 7.01 5.42
N GLU A 30 16.05 5.74 5.12
CA GLU A 30 15.05 4.67 5.03
C GLU A 30 14.25 4.49 6.33
N LYS A 31 14.88 4.64 7.49
CA LYS A 31 14.21 4.52 8.79
C LYS A 31 13.08 5.55 8.90
N TRP A 32 13.34 6.81 8.58
CA TRP A 32 12.33 7.86 8.65
C TRP A 32 11.25 7.74 7.58
N ALA A 33 11.62 7.33 6.36
CA ALA A 33 10.65 7.06 5.31
C ALA A 33 9.69 5.94 5.73
N LYS A 34 10.22 4.85 6.29
CA LYS A 34 9.42 3.73 6.78
C LYS A 34 8.52 4.12 7.95
N ILE A 35 9.02 4.86 8.95
CA ILE A 35 8.19 5.34 10.06
C ILE A 35 7.02 6.19 9.54
N ALA A 36 7.28 7.10 8.61
CA ALA A 36 6.23 7.91 8.00
C ALA A 36 5.20 7.05 7.27
N GLY A 37 5.65 6.06 6.49
CA GLY A 37 4.80 5.08 5.83
C GLY A 37 3.93 4.29 6.81
N ASP A 38 4.54 3.66 7.81
CA ASP A 38 3.85 2.83 8.80
C ASP A 38 2.79 3.63 9.57
N VAL A 39 3.12 4.86 9.99
CA VAL A 39 2.22 5.70 10.79
C VAL A 39 1.07 6.24 9.94
N VAL A 40 1.33 6.73 8.73
CA VAL A 40 0.29 7.33 7.88
C VAL A 40 -0.70 6.28 7.37
N THR A 41 -0.28 5.02 7.23
CA THR A 41 -1.16 3.91 6.83
C THR A 41 -1.72 3.12 8.00
N GLY A 42 -1.50 3.56 9.23
CA GLY A 42 -2.14 3.01 10.43
C GLY A 42 -3.66 3.25 10.41
N TYR A 43 -4.42 2.46 11.20
CA TYR A 43 -5.89 2.53 11.25
C TYR A 43 -6.53 2.51 9.84
N GLY A 44 -6.03 1.62 8.98
CA GLY A 44 -6.40 1.58 7.56
C GLY A 44 -6.66 0.16 7.05
N THR A 45 -7.28 -0.72 7.85
CA THR A 45 -7.43 -2.13 7.47
C THR A 45 -8.64 -2.42 6.60
N SER A 46 -9.78 -1.80 6.88
CA SER A 46 -11.00 -2.02 6.11
C SER A 46 -11.93 -0.82 6.20
N THR A 47 -12.45 -0.39 5.05
CA THR A 47 -13.44 0.69 4.94
C THR A 47 -14.78 0.38 5.62
N ILE A 48 -14.96 -0.84 6.16
CA ILE A 48 -16.11 -1.20 7.00
C ILE A 48 -16.08 -0.42 8.33
N HIS A 49 -14.90 -0.24 8.94
CA HIS A 49 -14.74 0.44 10.25
C HIS A 49 -13.45 1.28 10.38
N CYS A 50 -12.78 1.58 9.27
CA CYS A 50 -11.67 2.52 9.18
C CYS A 50 -11.99 3.63 8.16
N ASP A 51 -11.31 4.76 8.28
CA ASP A 51 -11.58 5.91 7.41
C ASP A 51 -11.12 5.68 5.96
N ALA A 52 -10.18 4.74 5.76
CA ALA A 52 -9.69 4.28 4.47
C ALA A 52 -9.15 2.84 4.62
N GLU A 53 -8.88 2.21 3.48
CA GLU A 53 -7.92 1.11 3.41
C GLU A 53 -6.58 1.67 2.99
N ALA A 54 -5.50 1.33 3.69
CA ALA A 54 -4.19 1.94 3.45
C ALA A 54 -3.04 0.97 3.71
N GLY A 55 -1.94 1.17 2.99
CA GLY A 55 -0.74 0.35 3.16
C GLY A 55 0.48 0.89 2.43
N ILE A 56 1.65 0.43 2.86
CA ILE A 56 2.91 0.63 2.12
C ILE A 56 2.85 -0.26 0.88
N ASP A 57 3.10 0.34 -0.28
CA ASP A 57 3.18 -0.32 -1.57
C ASP A 57 4.63 -0.68 -1.93
N SER A 58 5.57 0.26 -1.79
CA SER A 58 6.99 -0.01 -2.09
C SER A 58 7.94 0.83 -1.25
N ILE A 59 9.16 0.33 -1.07
CA ILE A 59 10.30 1.07 -0.53
C ILE A 59 11.22 1.39 -1.71
N LEU A 60 11.64 2.65 -1.82
CA LEU A 60 12.40 3.18 -2.94
C LEU A 60 13.78 3.66 -2.48
N LYS A 61 14.79 3.34 -3.28
CA LYS A 61 16.13 3.91 -3.14
C LYS A 61 16.12 5.38 -3.56
N SER A 62 17.11 6.14 -3.10
CA SER A 62 17.26 7.56 -3.44
C SER A 62 17.27 7.83 -4.94
N GLU A 63 17.96 7.00 -5.72
CA GLU A 63 18.06 7.11 -7.19
C GLU A 63 16.73 6.96 -7.94
N GLU A 64 15.69 6.45 -7.27
CA GLU A 64 14.35 6.26 -7.84
C GLU A 64 13.40 7.42 -7.51
N THR A 65 13.87 8.42 -6.74
CA THR A 65 13.04 9.50 -6.20
C THR A 65 13.42 10.87 -6.79
N PRO A 66 12.46 11.80 -6.92
CA PRO A 66 12.71 13.10 -7.58
C PRO A 66 13.64 14.02 -6.80
N ASP A 67 13.80 13.82 -5.50
CA ASP A 67 14.67 14.63 -4.63
C ASP A 67 15.95 13.89 -4.19
N ASN A 68 16.24 12.71 -4.76
CA ASN A 68 17.40 11.87 -4.45
C ASN A 68 17.50 11.45 -2.98
N ARG A 69 16.38 11.24 -2.29
CA ARG A 69 16.33 10.77 -0.90
C ARG A 69 15.58 9.43 -0.81
N PRO A 70 15.91 8.53 0.13
CA PRO A 70 15.14 7.30 0.31
C PRO A 70 13.65 7.60 0.52
N GLY A 71 12.78 6.74 -0.02
CA GLY A 71 11.34 6.96 0.03
C GLY A 71 10.52 5.70 0.21
N VAL A 72 9.25 5.90 0.51
CA VAL A 72 8.21 4.87 0.47
C VAL A 72 7.03 5.37 -0.34
N THR A 73 6.42 4.48 -1.11
CA THR A 73 5.12 4.73 -1.71
C THR A 73 4.05 4.10 -0.83
N VAL A 74 3.02 4.87 -0.52
CA VAL A 74 1.85 4.42 0.22
C VAL A 74 0.61 4.56 -0.66
N MET A 75 -0.37 3.69 -0.44
CA MET A 75 -1.65 3.73 -1.12
C MET A 75 -2.78 3.90 -0.12
N PHE A 76 -3.80 4.64 -0.53
CA PHE A 76 -5.05 4.82 0.19
C PHE A 76 -6.21 4.50 -0.75
N PHE A 77 -7.18 3.73 -0.28
CA PHE A 77 -8.33 3.23 -1.01
C PHE A 77 -9.62 3.64 -0.30
N LYS A 78 -10.64 3.99 -1.09
CA LYS A 78 -11.98 4.34 -0.59
C LYS A 78 -13.05 4.10 -1.65
N ASN A 79 -14.27 3.79 -1.23
CA ASN A 79 -15.37 3.49 -2.16
C ASN A 79 -15.88 4.72 -2.94
N LYS A 80 -15.60 5.94 -2.48
CA LYS A 80 -16.01 7.19 -3.11
C LYS A 80 -14.86 8.19 -3.13
N LYS A 81 -14.89 9.08 -4.12
CA LYS A 81 -13.89 10.13 -4.32
C LYS A 81 -13.97 11.25 -3.29
N ASP A 82 -15.19 11.61 -2.89
CA ASP A 82 -15.48 12.70 -1.95
C ASP A 82 -15.40 12.23 -0.48
#